data_AF-A0A1Z5LBU1-F1
#
_entry.id   AF-A0A1Z5LBU1-F1
#
_cell.length_a   1.000
_cell.length_b   1.000
_cell.length_c   1.000
_cell.angle_alpha   90.00
_cell.angle_beta   90.00
_cell.angle_gamma   90.00
#
_symmetry.space_group_name_H-M   'P 1'
#
loop_
_entity.id
_entity.type
_entity.pdbx_description
1 polymer ?
#
loop_
_entity_poly.entity_id
_entity_poly.type
_entity_poly.pdbx_seq_one_letter_code
_entity_poly.pdbx_strand_id
1 'polypeptide(L)'
;MSTQSPVTIVPATKEVVVAPLCGEAVLRGSQVFVPGVFGAPKSMKAFDTVAVYADLDETCRKGCTRSYTGRKTFVGNGKALLSRSDLFVSKVSRGVAVQMTEPLFTCPPLYGLSTDVFFLQNLPSALCSHILDPRAGEQVLDMCAAPGGKTVHIATLMKNEGVVIALDRGHNRVGRISSNCDNWGMSCVQVYATNFESLQASNKKIPQQFDKILLDAPCTALGQRPRLYYRLS
;
A
#
# COMPACT_ATOMS: atom_id res chain seq x y z
N MET A 1 -9.22 17.62 4.03
CA MET A 1 -8.79 17.19 5.37
C MET A 1 -7.35 17.65 5.57
N SER A 2 -7.12 18.66 6.42
CA SER A 2 -5.76 19.13 6.70
C SER A 2 -5.03 18.11 7.58
N THR A 3 -3.88 17.61 7.14
CA THR A 3 -2.92 16.96 8.04
C THR A 3 -2.48 17.99 9.06
N GLN A 4 -2.83 17.83 10.34
CA GLN A 4 -2.33 18.75 11.37
C GLN A 4 -0.82 18.57 11.53
N SER A 5 -0.12 19.66 11.87
CA SER A 5 1.30 19.67 12.20
C SER A 5 1.66 18.59 13.21
N PRO A 6 2.93 18.11 13.25
CA PRO A 6 3.32 17.07 14.18
C PRO A 6 3.00 17.50 15.61
N VAL A 7 2.19 16.70 16.30
CA VAL A 7 1.85 16.93 17.71
C VAL A 7 3.09 16.62 18.54
N THR A 8 3.41 17.45 19.53
CA THR A 8 4.47 17.16 20.49
C THR A 8 4.02 16.00 21.37
N ILE A 9 4.55 14.80 21.10
CA ILE A 9 4.18 13.57 21.81
C ILE A 9 5.42 13.05 22.51
N VAL A 10 5.29 12.76 23.80
CA VAL A 10 6.34 12.10 24.58
C VAL A 10 6.26 10.59 24.30
N PRO A 11 7.33 9.96 23.80
CA PRO A 11 7.32 8.52 23.55
C PRO A 11 7.12 7.72 24.84
N ALA A 12 6.25 6.72 24.79
CA ALA A 12 6.12 5.74 25.87
C ALA A 12 7.41 4.94 26.08
N THR A 13 7.56 4.35 27.27
CA THR A 13 8.80 3.67 27.70
C THR A 13 9.06 2.34 26.99
N LYS A 14 8.00 1.62 26.56
CA LYS A 14 8.11 0.33 25.87
C LYS A 14 8.15 0.57 24.36
N GLU A 15 9.23 0.16 23.70
CA GLU A 15 9.44 0.43 22.28
C GLU A 15 9.06 -0.76 21.38
N VAL A 16 8.18 -0.54 20.41
CA VAL A 16 7.91 -1.49 19.33
C VAL A 16 8.60 -1.01 18.06
N VAL A 17 9.39 -1.88 17.44
CA VAL A 17 10.14 -1.57 16.22
C VAL A 17 9.45 -2.23 15.02
N VAL A 18 9.18 -1.43 13.99
CA VAL A 18 8.53 -1.86 12.75
C VAL A 18 9.42 -1.60 11.54
N ALA A 19 9.12 -2.29 10.44
CA ALA A 19 9.78 -2.03 9.15
C ALA A 19 9.50 -0.60 8.65
N PRO A 20 10.39 0.00 7.85
CA PRO A 20 10.22 1.39 7.36
C PRO A 20 8.89 1.63 6.65
N LEU A 21 8.47 0.71 5.76
CA LEU A 21 7.18 0.82 5.05
C LEU A 21 5.97 0.75 6.00
N CYS A 22 6.06 0.00 7.10
CA CYS A 22 5.01 -0.01 8.11
C CYS A 22 4.96 1.33 8.85
N GLY A 23 6.10 1.93 9.17
CA GLY A 23 6.19 3.28 9.71
C GLY A 23 5.56 4.32 8.79
N GLU A 24 5.88 4.29 7.49
CA GLU A 24 5.28 5.17 6.49
C GLU A 24 3.76 5.01 6.40
N ALA A 25 3.24 3.78 6.52
CA ALA A 25 1.81 3.52 6.55
C ALA A 25 1.14 4.08 7.82
N VAL A 26 1.79 3.97 8.98
CA VAL A 26 1.31 4.55 10.25
C VAL A 26 1.21 6.07 10.15
N LEU A 27 2.18 6.73 9.53
CA LEU A 27 2.14 8.18 9.29
C LEU A 27 1.00 8.59 8.33
N ARG A 28 0.44 7.64 7.57
CA ARG A 28 -0.77 7.82 6.74
C ARG A 28 -2.07 7.37 7.43
N GLY A 29 -2.04 7.11 8.74
CA GLY A 29 -3.23 6.77 9.53
C GLY A 29 -3.48 5.25 9.68
N SER A 30 -2.53 4.40 9.30
CA SER A 30 -2.63 2.95 9.50
C SER A 30 -2.41 2.56 10.96
N GLN A 31 -3.02 1.44 11.36
CA GLN A 31 -2.56 0.67 12.54
C GLN A 31 -1.28 -0.10 12.23
N VAL A 32 -0.61 -0.58 13.27
CA VAL A 32 0.49 -1.54 13.13
C VAL A 32 -0.09 -2.94 13.10
N PHE A 33 0.03 -3.62 11.96
CA PHE A 33 -0.38 -5.00 11.81
C PHE A 33 0.76 -5.97 12.14
N VAL A 34 0.40 -7.19 12.56
CA VAL A 34 1.35 -8.23 12.99
C VAL A 34 2.54 -8.43 12.04
N PRO A 35 2.37 -8.51 10.70
CA PRO A 35 3.50 -8.72 9.79
C PRO A 35 4.54 -7.59 9.81
N GLY A 36 4.12 -6.37 10.19
CA GLY A 36 4.99 -5.19 10.24
C GLY A 36 5.86 -5.10 11.49
N VAL A 37 5.59 -5.89 12.54
CA VAL A 37 6.32 -5.84 13.82
C VAL A 37 7.58 -6.70 13.78
N PHE A 38 8.72 -6.06 14.01
CA PHE A 38 10.04 -6.71 13.95
C PHE A 38 10.65 -6.86 15.35
N GLY A 39 10.48 -5.88 16.23
CA GLY A 39 11.01 -5.90 17.58
C GLY A 39 9.97 -5.46 18.61
N ALA A 40 10.00 -6.07 19.79
CA ALA A 40 9.21 -5.65 20.95
C ALA A 40 9.91 -6.11 22.25
N PRO A 41 9.85 -5.37 23.37
CA PRO A 41 10.55 -5.75 24.58
C PRO A 41 9.93 -6.99 25.21
N LYS A 42 10.74 -7.75 25.95
CA LYS A 42 10.27 -8.94 26.70
C LYS A 42 9.17 -8.63 27.71
N SER A 43 9.17 -7.40 28.24
CA SER A 43 8.20 -6.91 29.21
C SER A 43 6.86 -6.47 28.60
N MET A 44 6.69 -6.51 27.27
CA MET A 44 5.45 -6.10 26.61
C MET A 44 4.35 -7.14 26.78
N LYS A 45 3.22 -6.70 27.31
CA LYS A 45 1.96 -7.44 27.46
C LYS A 45 0.88 -6.77 26.61
N ALA A 46 -0.21 -7.48 26.37
CA ALA A 46 -1.39 -6.88 25.77
C ALA A 46 -1.89 -5.72 26.66
N PHE A 47 -2.44 -4.71 26.00
CA PHE A 47 -2.95 -3.45 26.54
C PHE A 47 -1.92 -2.47 27.12
N ASP A 48 -0.62 -2.78 27.02
CA ASP A 48 0.44 -1.81 27.32
C ASP A 48 0.41 -0.63 26.35
N THR A 49 0.70 0.57 26.86
CA THR A 49 1.08 1.71 26.02
C THR A 49 2.52 1.53 25.53
N VAL A 50 2.71 1.66 24.22
CA VAL A 50 3.98 1.45 23.53
C VAL A 50 4.29 2.60 22.59
N ALA A 51 5.57 2.92 22.46
CA ALA A 51 6.10 3.84 21.46
C ALA A 51 6.48 3.06 20.21
N VAL A 52 5.97 3.46 19.05
CA VAL A 52 6.27 2.80 17.78
C VAL A 52 7.40 3.54 17.07
N TYR A 53 8.41 2.78 16.65
CA TYR A 53 9.57 3.27 15.92
C TYR A 53 9.74 2.52 14.60
N ALA A 54 10.00 3.26 13.52
CA ALA A 54 10.38 2.67 12.24
C ALA A 54 11.90 2.53 12.16
N ASP A 55 12.38 1.33 11.85
CA ASP A 55 13.81 1.05 11.61
C ASP A 55 14.24 1.65 10.27
N LEU A 56 15.18 2.61 10.29
CA LEU A 56 15.67 3.29 9.09
C LEU A 56 16.88 2.60 8.45
N ASP A 57 17.56 1.72 9.18
CA ASP A 57 18.74 1.00 8.69
C ASP A 57 18.40 -0.41 8.16
N GLU A 58 17.16 -0.86 8.36
CA GLU A 58 16.69 -2.22 8.00
C GLU A 58 17.51 -3.35 8.63
N THR A 59 18.12 -3.13 9.80
CA THR A 59 18.96 -4.13 10.47
C THR A 59 18.26 -4.87 11.60
N CYS A 60 17.08 -4.41 12.03
CA CYS A 60 16.31 -5.07 13.07
C CYS A 60 15.79 -6.42 12.57
N ARG A 61 16.28 -7.50 13.16
CA ARG A 61 15.79 -8.86 12.84
C ARG A 61 14.46 -9.13 13.53
N LYS A 62 13.58 -9.86 12.85
CA LYS A 62 12.27 -10.27 13.40
C LYS A 62 12.45 -11.04 14.70
N GLY A 63 11.72 -10.63 15.73
CA GLY A 63 11.82 -11.19 17.07
C GLY A 63 12.89 -10.55 17.96
N CYS A 64 13.48 -9.41 17.58
CA CYS A 64 14.45 -8.73 18.44
C CYS A 64 13.86 -8.42 19.83
N THR A 65 14.63 -8.72 20.88
CA THR A 65 14.22 -8.55 22.30
C THR A 65 14.91 -7.38 22.99
N ARG A 66 16.07 -6.98 22.49
CA ARG A 66 16.87 -5.88 23.02
C ARG A 66 16.38 -4.57 22.41
N SER A 67 16.54 -3.47 23.13
CA SER A 67 16.30 -2.14 22.56
C SER A 67 17.14 -1.98 21.31
N TYR A 68 16.48 -1.62 20.20
CA TYR A 68 17.16 -1.41 18.93
C TYR A 68 17.97 -0.12 19.00
N THR A 69 19.26 -0.22 18.69
CA THR A 69 20.25 0.87 18.78
C THR A 69 20.60 1.48 17.43
N GLY A 70 20.10 0.91 16.32
CA GLY A 70 20.26 1.51 15.00
C GLY A 70 19.42 2.78 14.85
N ARG A 71 19.56 3.46 13.71
CA ARG A 71 18.77 4.65 13.40
C ARG A 71 17.31 4.24 13.27
N LYS A 72 16.49 4.89 14.08
CA LYS A 72 15.05 4.68 14.13
C LYS A 72 14.36 6.03 14.26
N THR A 73 13.15 6.14 13.71
CA THR A 73 12.33 7.33 13.86
C THR A 73 11.05 6.99 14.60
N PHE A 74 10.65 7.85 15.53
CA PHE A 74 9.38 7.71 16.23
C PHE A 74 8.23 8.02 15.26
N VAL A 75 7.15 7.24 15.30
CA VAL A 75 5.96 7.46 14.46
C VAL A 75 4.68 7.69 15.25
N GLY A 76 4.70 7.47 16.57
CA GLY A 76 3.59 7.71 17.48
C GLY A 76 3.51 6.69 18.62
N ASN A 77 2.64 6.96 19.58
CA ASN A 77 2.28 5.99 20.62
C ASN A 77 1.01 5.21 20.23
N GLY A 78 0.90 4.01 20.78
CA GLY A 78 -0.29 3.18 20.63
C GLY A 78 -0.45 2.19 21.78
N LYS A 79 -1.59 1.50 21.78
CA LYS A 79 -1.91 0.42 22.70
C LYS A 79 -1.60 -0.92 22.02
N ALA A 80 -0.72 -1.71 22.62
CA ALA A 80 -0.46 -3.07 22.16
C ALA A 80 -1.74 -3.90 22.34
N LEU A 81 -2.24 -4.54 21.28
CA LEU A 81 -3.37 -5.47 21.38
C LEU A 81 -2.91 -6.91 21.60
N LEU A 82 -1.64 -7.19 21.27
CA LEU A 82 -1.02 -8.49 21.37
C LEU A 82 0.20 -8.41 22.30
N SER A 83 0.44 -9.48 23.06
CA SER A 83 1.68 -9.61 23.83
C SER A 83 2.86 -9.96 22.92
N ARG A 84 4.09 -9.87 23.45
CA ARG A 84 5.27 -10.32 22.69
C ARG A 84 5.18 -11.81 22.34
N SER A 85 4.72 -12.64 23.26
CA SER A 85 4.51 -14.08 23.01
C SER A 85 3.53 -14.29 21.86
N ASP A 86 2.51 -13.44 21.74
CA ASP A 86 1.54 -13.56 20.64
C ASP A 86 2.15 -13.29 19.27
N LEU A 87 3.00 -12.28 19.20
CA LEU A 87 3.65 -11.85 17.96
C LEU A 87 4.72 -12.81 17.45
N PHE A 88 5.45 -13.47 18.35
CA PHE A 88 6.67 -14.21 17.99
C PHE A 88 6.69 -15.68 18.42
N VAL A 89 5.79 -16.13 19.30
CA VAL A 89 5.77 -17.51 19.82
C VAL A 89 4.50 -18.25 19.37
N SER A 90 3.31 -17.73 19.63
CA SER A 90 2.04 -18.42 19.33
C SER A 90 1.59 -18.29 17.86
N LYS A 91 2.45 -17.78 16.98
CA LYS A 91 2.26 -17.72 15.51
C LYS A 91 0.97 -17.03 15.05
N VAL A 92 0.47 -16.04 15.79
CA VAL A 92 -0.52 -15.11 15.22
C VAL A 92 0.10 -14.47 13.99
N SER A 93 -0.52 -14.63 12.83
CA SER A 93 0.06 -14.23 11.54
C SER A 93 -0.58 -12.98 10.93
N ARG A 94 -1.76 -12.59 11.43
CA ARG A 94 -2.59 -11.48 10.93
C ARG A 94 -3.27 -10.76 12.08
N GLY A 95 -3.81 -9.57 11.79
CA GLY A 95 -4.50 -8.73 12.76
C GLY A 95 -3.69 -7.51 13.18
N VAL A 96 -4.32 -6.66 14.00
CA VAL A 96 -3.70 -5.44 14.54
C VAL A 96 -2.85 -5.82 15.76
N ALA A 97 -1.57 -5.48 15.71
CA ALA A 97 -0.63 -5.68 16.80
C ALA A 97 -0.60 -4.49 17.75
N VAL A 98 -0.59 -3.28 17.21
CA VAL A 98 -0.65 -2.02 17.98
C VAL A 98 -1.72 -1.14 17.36
N GLN A 99 -2.67 -0.73 18.21
CA GLN A 99 -3.65 0.29 17.89
C GLN A 99 -3.04 1.66 18.22
N MET A 100 -2.70 2.44 17.21
CA MET A 100 -2.21 3.81 17.33
C MET A 100 -3.26 4.69 18.00
N THR A 101 -2.87 5.35 19.08
CA THR A 101 -3.72 6.25 19.88
C THR A 101 -3.23 7.69 19.79
N GLU A 102 -1.92 7.89 19.67
CA GLU A 102 -1.28 9.20 19.54
C GLU A 102 -0.28 9.14 18.38
N PRO A 103 -0.75 9.11 17.11
CA PRO A 103 0.14 9.15 15.95
C PRO A 103 0.76 10.55 15.80
N LEU A 104 1.99 10.63 15.27
CA LEU A 104 2.63 11.93 15.01
C LEU A 104 1.85 12.80 14.03
N PHE A 105 1.22 12.19 13.02
CA PHE A 105 0.33 12.88 12.09
C PHE A 105 -1.09 12.33 12.22
N THR A 106 -2.04 13.23 12.39
CA THR A 106 -3.46 12.89 12.43
C THR A 106 -3.98 12.71 11.01
N CYS A 107 -3.89 11.48 10.53
CA CYS A 107 -4.50 11.04 9.27
C CYS A 107 -5.68 10.12 9.61
N PRO A 108 -6.85 10.29 8.96
CA PRO A 108 -7.97 9.39 9.18
C PRO A 108 -7.59 7.93 8.90
N PRO A 109 -8.06 6.98 9.71
CA PRO A 109 -7.85 5.58 9.44
C PRO A 109 -8.60 5.19 8.16
N LEU A 110 -7.85 4.75 7.16
CA LEU A 110 -8.40 4.28 5.88
C LEU A 110 -8.49 2.75 5.80
N TYR A 111 -8.01 2.05 6.83
CA TYR A 111 -8.14 0.60 6.93
C TYR A 111 -9.60 0.23 7.28
N GLY A 112 -10.09 -0.87 6.72
CA GLY A 112 -11.46 -1.34 6.96
C GLY A 112 -12.54 -0.63 6.14
N LEU A 113 -12.17 0.33 5.28
CA LEU A 113 -13.06 0.82 4.24
C LEU A 113 -13.37 -0.29 3.24
N SER A 114 -14.60 -0.27 2.72
CA SER A 114 -15.06 -1.22 1.71
C SER A 114 -14.21 -1.12 0.45
N THR A 115 -13.48 -2.18 0.12
CA THR A 115 -12.53 -2.18 -0.99
C THR A 115 -13.19 -2.31 -2.35
N ASP A 116 -14.49 -2.57 -2.39
CA ASP A 116 -15.39 -2.63 -3.56
C ASP A 116 -16.00 -1.27 -3.91
N VAL A 117 -15.89 -0.29 -3.00
CA VAL A 117 -16.41 1.09 -3.20
C VAL A 117 -15.31 2.14 -3.13
N PHE A 118 -14.22 1.90 -2.39
CA PHE A 118 -13.13 2.86 -2.19
C PHE A 118 -11.78 2.29 -2.62
N PHE A 119 -11.05 3.05 -3.44
CA PHE A 119 -9.68 2.75 -3.84
C PHE A 119 -8.75 3.84 -3.33
N LEU A 120 -7.78 3.47 -2.50
CA LEU A 120 -6.83 4.45 -1.97
C LEU A 120 -5.84 4.86 -3.05
N GLN A 121 -5.95 6.11 -3.51
CA GLN A 121 -5.16 6.66 -4.60
C GLN A 121 -4.75 8.10 -4.30
N ASN A 122 -3.47 8.41 -4.55
CA ASN A 122 -2.98 9.77 -4.42
C ASN A 122 -3.62 10.68 -5.48
N LEU A 123 -3.82 11.96 -5.16
CA LEU A 123 -4.45 12.93 -6.06
C LEU A 123 -3.82 12.98 -7.46
N PRO A 124 -2.47 13.05 -7.64
CA PRO A 124 -1.88 13.04 -8.98
C PRO A 124 -2.21 11.77 -9.76
N SER A 125 -2.23 10.62 -9.08
CA SER A 125 -2.57 9.35 -9.71
C SER A 125 -4.03 9.30 -10.16
N ALA A 126 -4.96 9.89 -9.40
CA ALA A 126 -6.37 9.98 -9.79
C ALA A 126 -6.56 10.94 -10.96
N LEU A 127 -5.86 12.08 -10.92
CA LEU A 127 -5.87 13.09 -11.98
C LEU A 127 -5.40 12.53 -13.33
N CYS A 128 -4.42 11.61 -13.34
CA CYS A 128 -3.96 10.95 -14.58
C CYS A 128 -5.13 10.33 -15.38
N SER A 129 -6.03 9.60 -14.73
CA SER A 129 -7.17 8.97 -15.40
C SER A 129 -8.17 10.00 -15.93
N HIS A 130 -8.35 11.13 -15.22
CA HIS A 130 -9.18 12.24 -15.71
C HIS A 130 -8.56 12.96 -16.91
N ILE A 131 -7.25 13.17 -16.91
CA ILE A 131 -6.53 13.80 -18.03
C ILE A 131 -6.56 12.89 -19.27
N LEU A 132 -6.45 11.57 -19.07
CA LEU A 132 -6.60 10.60 -20.16
C LEU A 132 -7.99 10.72 -20.81
N ASP A 133 -9.00 11.10 -20.01
CA ASP A 133 -10.38 11.36 -20.44
C ASP A 133 -11.00 10.20 -21.24
N PRO A 134 -11.00 8.96 -20.70
CA PRO A 134 -11.53 7.80 -21.40
C PRO A 134 -13.06 7.86 -21.49
N ARG A 135 -13.61 7.53 -22.66
CA ARG A 135 -15.04 7.57 -22.96
C ARG A 135 -15.63 6.15 -23.03
N ALA A 136 -16.91 6.05 -22.70
CA ALA A 136 -17.65 4.79 -22.82
C ALA A 136 -17.56 4.25 -24.26
N GLY A 137 -17.26 2.96 -24.40
CA GLY A 137 -17.12 2.29 -25.70
C GLY A 137 -15.71 2.33 -26.32
N GLU A 138 -14.80 3.15 -25.81
CA GLU A 138 -13.42 3.23 -26.31
C GLU A 138 -12.59 1.98 -25.96
N GLN A 139 -11.47 1.83 -26.66
CA GLN A 139 -10.44 0.82 -26.44
C GLN A 139 -9.21 1.50 -25.82
N VAL A 140 -8.96 1.20 -24.55
CA VAL A 140 -7.87 1.82 -23.76
C VAL A 140 -6.82 0.79 -23.38
N LEU A 141 -5.54 1.14 -23.49
CA LEU A 141 -4.41 0.32 -23.04
C LEU A 141 -3.74 0.93 -21.81
N ASP A 142 -3.62 0.18 -20.73
CA ASP A 142 -2.79 0.49 -19.56
C ASP A 142 -1.55 -0.43 -19.57
N MET A 143 -0.39 0.13 -19.90
CA MET A 143 0.82 -0.66 -20.17
C MET A 143 1.56 -1.12 -18.90
N CYS A 144 1.26 -0.53 -17.74
CA CYS A 144 1.96 -0.78 -16.47
C CYS A 144 0.95 -0.74 -15.31
N ALA A 145 -0.04 -1.62 -15.40
CA ALA A 145 -1.30 -1.48 -14.68
C ALA A 145 -1.20 -1.79 -13.19
N ALA A 146 -0.28 -2.64 -12.72
CA ALA A 146 -0.35 -3.12 -11.34
C ALA A 146 0.04 -2.04 -10.31
N PRO A 147 -0.75 -1.88 -9.22
CA PRO A 147 -1.76 -2.82 -8.70
C PRO A 147 -3.19 -2.68 -9.25
N GLY A 148 -3.46 -1.76 -10.18
CA GLY A 148 -4.75 -1.65 -10.88
C GLY A 148 -5.57 -0.41 -10.55
N GLY A 149 -5.07 0.51 -9.72
CA GLY A 149 -5.85 1.69 -9.30
C GLY A 149 -6.25 2.60 -10.45
N LYS A 150 -5.31 2.93 -11.36
CA LYS A 150 -5.61 3.72 -12.56
C LYS A 150 -6.48 2.94 -13.54
N THR A 151 -6.26 1.65 -13.68
CA THR A 151 -7.05 0.75 -14.53
C THR A 151 -8.51 0.70 -14.11
N VAL A 152 -8.79 0.46 -12.82
CA VAL A 152 -10.15 0.47 -12.26
C VAL A 152 -10.78 1.85 -12.40
N HIS A 153 -10.01 2.92 -12.17
CA HIS A 153 -10.50 4.28 -12.35
C HIS A 153 -10.86 4.61 -13.80
N ILE A 154 -10.04 4.18 -14.77
CA ILE A 154 -10.34 4.30 -16.21
C ILE A 154 -11.64 3.55 -16.54
N ALA A 155 -11.75 2.29 -16.14
CA ALA A 155 -12.95 1.49 -16.36
C ALA A 155 -14.21 2.13 -15.73
N THR A 156 -14.06 2.73 -14.55
CA THR A 156 -15.13 3.47 -13.88
C THR A 156 -15.56 4.71 -14.67
N LEU A 157 -14.61 5.50 -15.18
CA LEU A 157 -14.90 6.68 -16.02
C LEU A 157 -15.57 6.30 -17.35
N MET A 158 -15.22 5.14 -17.90
CA MET A 158 -15.85 4.53 -19.07
C MET A 158 -17.21 3.89 -18.75
N LYS A 159 -17.70 3.98 -17.50
CA LYS A 159 -18.94 3.34 -17.03
C LYS A 159 -18.99 1.84 -17.28
N ASN A 160 -17.82 1.19 -17.25
CA ASN A 160 -17.65 -0.23 -17.55
C ASN A 160 -18.12 -0.62 -18.97
N GLU A 161 -18.10 0.31 -19.92
CA GLU A 161 -18.45 0.09 -21.33
C GLU A 161 -17.21 0.30 -22.23
N GLY A 162 -16.95 -0.62 -23.15
CA GLY A 162 -15.76 -0.62 -24.01
C GLY A 162 -14.77 -1.70 -23.62
N VAL A 163 -13.47 -1.47 -23.83
CA VAL A 163 -12.41 -2.43 -23.50
C VAL A 163 -11.21 -1.72 -22.88
N VAL A 164 -10.76 -2.20 -21.73
CA VAL A 164 -9.50 -1.78 -21.11
C VAL A 164 -8.53 -2.97 -21.10
N ILE A 165 -7.43 -2.87 -21.84
CA ILE A 165 -6.35 -3.87 -21.79
C ILE A 165 -5.34 -3.45 -20.72
N ALA A 166 -5.15 -4.27 -19.70
CA ALA A 166 -4.26 -3.99 -18.57
C ALA A 166 -3.07 -4.94 -18.56
N LEU A 167 -1.86 -4.39 -18.67
CA LEU A 167 -0.61 -5.16 -18.77
C LEU A 167 0.28 -4.95 -17.56
N ASP A 168 0.89 -6.04 -17.08
CA ASP A 168 2.06 -5.99 -16.20
C ASP A 168 2.89 -7.26 -16.42
N ARG A 169 4.20 -7.21 -16.18
CA ARG A 169 5.09 -8.35 -16.40
C ARG A 169 5.04 -9.39 -15.27
N GLY A 170 4.65 -8.98 -14.05
CA GLY A 170 4.70 -9.87 -12.89
C GLY A 170 3.40 -10.63 -12.66
N HIS A 171 3.43 -11.97 -12.63
CA HIS A 171 2.23 -12.79 -12.34
C HIS A 171 1.55 -12.41 -11.01
N ASN A 172 2.32 -12.22 -9.94
CA ASN A 172 1.78 -11.79 -8.63
C ASN A 172 1.17 -10.39 -8.68
N ARG A 173 1.68 -9.52 -9.55
CA ARG A 173 1.21 -8.15 -9.74
C ARG A 173 -0.10 -8.15 -10.52
N VAL A 174 -0.18 -8.96 -11.58
CA VAL A 174 -1.39 -9.18 -12.37
C VAL A 174 -2.51 -9.78 -11.55
N GLY A 175 -2.23 -10.76 -10.68
CA GLY A 175 -3.23 -11.31 -9.78
C GLY A 175 -3.93 -10.24 -8.94
N ARG A 176 -3.20 -9.20 -8.51
CA ARG A 176 -3.78 -8.05 -7.77
C ARG A 176 -4.67 -7.17 -8.65
N ILE A 177 -4.29 -6.95 -9.91
CA ILE A 177 -5.14 -6.19 -10.85
C ILE A 177 -6.46 -6.94 -11.04
N SER A 178 -6.40 -8.24 -11.36
CA SER A 178 -7.59 -9.07 -11.54
C SER A 178 -8.48 -9.06 -10.31
N SER A 179 -7.92 -9.32 -9.13
CA SER A 179 -8.69 -9.27 -7.87
C SER A 179 -9.33 -7.91 -7.62
N ASN A 180 -8.65 -6.80 -7.94
CA ASN A 180 -9.22 -5.46 -7.79
C ASN A 180 -10.34 -5.20 -8.81
N CYS A 181 -10.18 -5.64 -10.05
CA CYS A 181 -11.22 -5.50 -11.08
C CYS A 181 -12.46 -6.33 -10.72
N ASP A 182 -12.27 -7.59 -10.29
CA ASP A 182 -13.34 -8.48 -9.84
C ASP A 182 -14.09 -7.87 -8.65
N ASN A 183 -13.37 -7.33 -7.67
CA ASN A 183 -13.94 -6.73 -6.48
C ASN A 183 -14.76 -5.45 -6.78
N TRP A 184 -14.48 -4.77 -7.89
CA TRP A 184 -15.23 -3.60 -8.35
C TRP A 184 -16.25 -3.92 -9.45
N GLY A 185 -16.35 -5.18 -9.90
CA GLY A 185 -17.22 -5.58 -11.00
C GLY A 185 -16.83 -5.01 -12.37
N MET A 186 -15.54 -4.72 -12.59
CA MET A 186 -15.04 -4.11 -13.84
C MET A 186 -14.87 -5.15 -14.96
N SER A 187 -15.97 -5.55 -15.58
CA SER A 187 -16.01 -6.55 -16.66
C SER A 187 -15.39 -6.11 -17.99
N CYS A 188 -15.24 -4.80 -18.23
CA CYS A 188 -14.61 -4.29 -19.45
C CYS A 188 -13.07 -4.43 -19.44
N VAL A 189 -12.47 -4.86 -18.33
CA VAL A 189 -11.01 -4.94 -18.16
C VAL A 189 -10.51 -6.35 -18.50
N GLN A 190 -9.53 -6.44 -19.39
CA GLN A 190 -8.82 -7.67 -19.74
C GLN A 190 -7.37 -7.57 -19.27
N VAL A 191 -6.99 -8.45 -18.35
CA VAL A 191 -5.67 -8.38 -17.70
C VAL A 191 -4.72 -9.43 -18.28
N TYR A 192 -3.49 -9.04 -18.60
CA TYR A 192 -2.47 -9.95 -19.11
C TYR A 192 -1.11 -9.78 -18.41
N ALA A 193 -0.53 -10.93 -18.05
CA ALA A 193 0.82 -11.03 -17.48
C ALA A 193 1.88 -11.08 -18.58
N THR A 194 2.04 -9.98 -19.32
CA THR A 194 2.97 -9.91 -20.46
C THR A 194 3.30 -8.45 -20.82
N ASN A 195 4.19 -8.24 -21.79
CA ASN A 195 4.38 -6.96 -22.45
C ASN A 195 3.51 -6.86 -23.73
N PHE A 196 3.39 -5.65 -24.29
CA PHE A 196 2.52 -5.42 -25.44
C PHE A 196 2.97 -6.18 -26.70
N GLU A 197 4.27 -6.22 -26.98
CA GLU A 197 4.84 -6.94 -28.14
C GLU A 197 4.50 -8.44 -28.11
N SER A 198 4.70 -9.08 -26.96
CA SER A 198 4.37 -10.49 -26.74
C SER A 198 2.86 -10.75 -26.76
N LEU A 199 2.05 -9.76 -26.37
CA LEU A 199 0.60 -9.86 -26.48
C LEU A 199 0.15 -9.79 -27.94
N GLN A 200 0.72 -8.90 -28.75
CA GLN A 200 0.45 -8.82 -30.18
C GLN A 200 0.85 -10.09 -30.92
N ALA A 201 1.97 -10.71 -30.54
CA ALA A 201 2.42 -11.99 -31.10
C ALA A 201 1.55 -13.19 -30.65
N SER A 202 0.63 -13.00 -29.70
CA SER A 202 -0.22 -14.08 -29.21
C SER A 202 -1.51 -14.23 -30.04
N ASN A 203 -2.06 -15.43 -30.12
CA ASN A 203 -3.35 -15.70 -30.79
C ASN A 203 -4.58 -15.16 -30.01
N LYS A 204 -4.38 -14.20 -29.10
CA LYS A 204 -5.48 -13.61 -28.32
C LYS A 204 -6.22 -12.57 -29.15
N LYS A 205 -7.54 -12.58 -29.05
CA LYS A 205 -8.38 -11.54 -29.66
C LYS A 205 -8.29 -10.26 -28.83
N ILE A 206 -7.32 -9.42 -29.18
CA ILE A 206 -7.16 -8.07 -28.61
C ILE A 206 -7.36 -7.00 -29.70
N PRO A 207 -7.77 -5.79 -29.33
CA PRO A 207 -7.72 -4.63 -30.21
C PRO A 207 -6.35 -4.46 -30.88
N GLN A 208 -6.34 -4.13 -32.17
CA GLN A 208 -5.11 -3.82 -32.92
C GLN A 208 -4.79 -2.32 -32.88
N GLN A 209 -5.75 -1.50 -32.48
CA GLN A 209 -5.64 -0.05 -32.31
C GLN A 209 -6.27 0.31 -30.96
N PHE A 210 -5.83 1.41 -30.39
CA PHE A 210 -6.35 1.92 -29.12
C PHE A 210 -6.65 3.40 -29.30
N ASP A 211 -7.81 3.83 -28.82
CA ASP A 211 -8.18 5.24 -28.77
C ASP A 211 -7.27 6.00 -27.81
N LYS A 212 -6.88 5.33 -26.71
CA LYS A 212 -6.06 5.92 -25.63
C LYS A 212 -5.07 4.92 -25.07
N ILE A 213 -3.88 5.40 -24.73
CA ILE A 213 -2.83 4.62 -24.08
C ILE A 213 -2.34 5.36 -22.84
N LEU A 214 -2.38 4.68 -21.69
CA LEU A 214 -1.75 5.10 -20.45
C LEU A 214 -0.43 4.36 -20.27
N LEU A 215 0.65 5.13 -20.14
CA LEU A 215 1.97 4.63 -19.75
C LEU A 215 2.36 5.20 -18.38
N ASP A 216 1.97 4.50 -17.32
CA ASP A 216 2.46 4.76 -15.96
C ASP A 216 3.81 4.07 -15.74
N ALA A 217 4.85 4.63 -16.38
CA ALA A 217 6.16 4.00 -16.45
C ALA A 217 6.75 3.70 -15.06
N PRO A 218 7.46 2.56 -14.89
CA PRO A 218 8.20 2.30 -13.67
C PRO A 218 9.23 3.41 -13.45
N CYS A 219 9.23 3.99 -12.25
CA CYS A 219 10.11 5.10 -11.90
C CYS A 219 10.87 4.82 -10.59
N THR A 220 11.84 5.67 -10.26
CA THR A 220 12.63 5.61 -9.02
C THR A 220 11.79 5.85 -7.76
N ALA A 221 10.55 6.31 -7.91
CA ALA A 221 9.61 6.57 -6.82
C ALA A 221 10.09 7.60 -5.77
N LEU A 222 11.02 8.48 -6.15
CA LEU A 222 11.59 9.52 -5.27
C LEU A 222 10.54 10.50 -4.72
N GLY A 223 9.43 10.69 -5.43
CA GLY A 223 8.33 11.57 -5.03
C GLY A 223 7.33 10.97 -4.03
N GLN A 224 7.53 9.74 -3.54
CA GLN A 224 6.64 9.13 -2.57
C GLN A 224 6.67 9.86 -1.22
N ARG A 225 5.51 10.03 -0.59
CA ARG A 225 5.37 10.74 0.69
C ARG A 225 4.41 10.02 1.65
N PRO A 226 4.74 9.90 2.95
CA PRO A 226 6.05 10.19 3.53
C PRO A 226 7.08 9.16 3.04
N ARG A 227 8.35 9.55 3.06
CA ARG A 227 9.48 8.67 2.79
C ARG A 227 10.44 8.77 3.96
N LEU A 228 10.54 7.69 4.74
CA LEU A 228 11.37 7.66 5.94
C LEU A 228 12.81 7.24 5.65
N TYR A 229 13.00 6.44 4.60
CA TYR A 229 14.31 5.95 4.21
C TYR A 229 14.39 5.80 2.68
N TYR A 230 15.59 5.91 2.12
CA TYR A 230 15.84 5.62 0.72
C TYR A 230 17.09 4.75 0.59
N ARG A 231 16.98 3.66 -0.17
CA ARG A 231 18.10 2.80 -0.51
C ARG A 231 18.56 3.18 -1.91
N LEU A 232 19.77 3.72 -2.02
CA LEU A 232 20.47 3.75 -3.30
C LEU A 232 20.84 2.30 -3.60
N SER A 233 20.15 1.70 -4.55
CA SER A 233 20.49 0.39 -5.13
C SER A 233 21.73 0.51 -6.00
#